data_AF-A0A163KFV9-F1
#
_entry.id   AF-A0A163KFV9-F1
#
_cell.length_a   1.000
_cell.length_b   1.000
_cell.length_c   1.000
_cell.angle_alpha   90.00
_cell.angle_beta   90.00
_cell.angle_gamma   90.00
#
_symmetry.space_group_name_H-M   'P 1'
#
loop_
_entity.id
_entity.type
_entity.pdbx_description
1 polymer ?
#
loop_
_entity_poly.entity_id
_entity_poly.type
_entity_poly.pdbx_seq_one_letter_code
_entity_poly.pdbx_strand_id
1 'polypeptide(L)'
;MTDENDDFQEMVEPSGRKHARLQSTQLEISTRCSLCTALWSNRGPHRIVSLMCGHTFGEKDAIRRPHLRPIWPNKIIHDNDSILKLKLELEQAQATLEDILRQLDNTNSQYLQCCSALREIPDDHPVPSQDPPQPPQKTLPPPLLDAPDASFQLVDTMMLSNERQVARVMTVVPDEEMVVATMKKGTQSHGLYKLSLRDLRSSEYLGNHTGLVRDVKSSVNVIDNGNVTLLSTGLDKTLKLTSASNNCTVLS
;
A
#
# COMPACT_ATOMS: atom_id res chain seq x y z
N MET A 1 6.01 5.80 -61.66
CA MET A 1 4.55 5.80 -61.52
C MET A 1 4.28 4.99 -60.25
N THR A 2 4.35 5.60 -59.04
CA THR A 2 3.28 6.36 -58.33
C THR A 2 2.12 5.40 -57.97
N ASP A 3 1.62 5.22 -56.75
CA ASP A 3 1.60 5.95 -55.46
C ASP A 3 1.39 4.89 -54.34
N GLU A 4 1.98 4.96 -53.13
CA GLU A 4 1.51 5.69 -51.92
C GLU A 4 -0.01 5.63 -51.65
N ASN A 5 -0.40 4.97 -50.54
CA ASN A 5 -1.60 5.20 -49.70
C ASN A 5 -1.43 4.27 -48.46
N ASP A 6 -1.06 4.74 -47.27
CA ASP A 6 -1.77 5.61 -46.32
C ASP A 6 -3.00 4.92 -45.71
N ASP A 7 -2.78 4.21 -44.60
CA ASP A 7 -3.84 3.54 -43.82
C ASP A 7 -3.70 3.97 -42.34
N PHE A 8 -4.18 5.18 -42.09
CA PHE A 8 -4.30 5.78 -40.76
C PHE A 8 -5.79 5.88 -40.39
N GLN A 9 -6.12 5.25 -39.25
CA GLN A 9 -7.15 5.66 -38.27
C GLN A 9 -8.64 5.53 -38.64
N GLU A 10 -9.28 4.44 -38.17
CA GLU A 10 -10.70 4.45 -37.83
C GLU A 10 -10.86 4.70 -36.32
N MET A 11 -11.43 5.86 -35.97
CA MET A 11 -11.70 6.29 -34.60
C MET A 11 -12.98 5.64 -34.08
N VAL A 12 -12.87 4.81 -33.03
CA VAL A 12 -14.04 4.31 -32.29
C VAL A 12 -14.52 5.41 -31.34
N GLU A 13 -15.74 5.91 -31.56
CA GLU A 13 -16.38 6.84 -30.64
C GLU A 13 -16.78 6.15 -29.31
N PRO A 14 -16.55 6.79 -28.14
CA PRO A 14 -16.91 6.20 -26.87
C PRO A 14 -18.41 6.34 -26.60
N SER A 15 -19.12 5.21 -26.66
CA SER A 15 -20.51 5.06 -26.26
C SER A 15 -20.71 5.40 -24.76
N GLY A 16 -21.59 6.36 -24.48
CA GLY A 16 -21.83 6.90 -23.14
C GLY A 16 -22.41 5.87 -22.17
N ARG A 17 -21.67 5.56 -21.10
CA ARG A 17 -22.19 4.88 -19.91
C ARG A 17 -22.34 5.87 -18.77
N LYS A 18 -23.58 5.98 -18.28
CA LYS A 18 -24.00 6.85 -17.18
C LYS A 18 -23.38 6.34 -15.87
N HIS A 19 -22.37 7.02 -15.35
CA HIS A 19 -21.84 6.75 -14.01
C HIS A 19 -22.75 7.35 -12.95
N ALA A 20 -23.19 6.49 -12.03
CA ALA A 20 -23.89 6.87 -10.82
C ALA A 20 -23.02 7.79 -9.95
N ARG A 21 -23.66 8.82 -9.42
CA ARG A 21 -23.09 9.98 -8.72
C ARG A 21 -22.52 9.58 -7.35
N LEU A 22 -21.22 9.32 -7.28
CA LEU A 22 -20.44 9.35 -6.03
C LEU A 22 -20.06 10.81 -5.72
N GLN A 23 -20.07 11.15 -4.42
CA GLN A 23 -20.02 12.54 -3.94
C GLN A 23 -18.72 13.26 -4.38
N SER A 24 -18.92 14.41 -5.03
CA SER A 24 -18.02 15.07 -6.00
C SER A 24 -16.86 15.89 -5.39
N THR A 25 -16.79 16.07 -4.07
CA THR A 25 -16.08 17.24 -3.54
C THR A 25 -14.57 17.04 -3.31
N GLN A 26 -14.07 15.82 -3.13
CA GLN A 26 -12.63 15.57 -2.91
C GLN A 26 -11.85 15.17 -4.17
N LEU A 27 -12.50 14.54 -5.15
CA LEU A 27 -11.85 14.15 -6.41
C LEU A 27 -11.55 15.35 -7.33
N GLU A 28 -12.34 16.42 -7.20
CA GLU A 28 -12.24 17.62 -8.06
C GLU A 28 -10.95 18.41 -7.85
N ILE A 29 -10.32 18.34 -6.66
CA ILE A 29 -9.13 19.13 -6.35
C ILE A 29 -7.88 18.52 -6.99
N SER A 30 -7.81 17.19 -7.11
CA SER A 30 -6.63 16.49 -7.67
C SER A 30 -6.52 16.63 -9.20
N THR A 31 -7.62 16.89 -9.89
CA THR A 31 -7.68 16.99 -11.36
C THR A 31 -7.65 18.42 -11.89
N ARG A 32 -7.47 19.40 -11.00
CA ARG A 32 -7.48 20.83 -11.34
C ARG A 32 -6.17 21.52 -10.97
N CYS A 33 -5.79 22.49 -11.79
CA CYS A 33 -4.67 23.39 -11.54
C CYS A 33 -4.93 24.19 -10.26
N SER A 34 -4.00 24.14 -9.31
CA SER A 34 -4.13 24.83 -8.02
C SER A 34 -4.11 26.36 -8.13
N LEU A 35 -3.75 26.93 -9.28
CA LEU A 35 -3.71 28.37 -9.48
C LEU A 35 -4.95 28.93 -10.17
N CYS A 36 -5.37 28.30 -11.28
CA CYS A 36 -6.48 28.80 -12.09
C CYS A 36 -7.72 27.91 -12.01
N THR A 37 -7.65 26.79 -11.28
CA THR A 37 -8.72 25.79 -11.11
C THR A 37 -9.19 25.11 -12.41
N ALA A 38 -8.51 25.35 -13.53
CA ALA A 38 -8.78 24.65 -14.79
C ALA A 38 -8.37 23.17 -14.71
N LEU A 39 -9.01 22.31 -15.50
CA LEU A 39 -8.65 20.90 -15.56
C LEU A 39 -7.23 20.70 -16.11
N TRP A 40 -6.49 19.77 -15.51
CA TRP A 40 -5.20 19.32 -16.04
C TRP A 40 -5.41 18.61 -17.39
N SER A 41 -4.53 18.88 -18.35
CA SER A 41 -4.55 18.31 -19.70
C SER A 41 -3.19 17.69 -20.05
N ASN A 42 -3.17 16.78 -21.02
CA ASN A 42 -1.93 16.20 -21.55
C ASN A 42 -1.23 17.12 -22.60
N ARG A 43 -1.87 18.23 -22.98
CA ARG A 43 -1.40 19.20 -23.98
C ARG A 43 -1.73 20.61 -23.52
N GLY A 44 -0.88 21.57 -23.92
CA GLY A 44 -1.09 22.98 -23.64
C GLY A 44 -0.81 23.36 -22.17
N PRO A 45 -1.25 24.56 -21.74
CA PRO A 45 -0.68 25.25 -20.60
C PRO A 45 -0.96 24.66 -19.21
N HIS A 46 -1.95 23.78 -19.11
CA HIS A 46 -2.26 23.01 -17.90
C HIS A 46 -1.71 21.59 -18.05
N ARG A 47 -0.50 21.47 -18.59
CA ARG A 47 0.22 20.22 -18.65
C ARG A 47 1.09 20.04 -17.42
N ILE A 48 1.04 18.85 -16.84
CA ILE A 48 1.87 18.46 -15.70
C ILE A 48 3.33 18.33 -16.16
N VAL A 49 4.23 19.07 -15.53
CA VAL A 49 5.68 19.01 -15.76
C VAL A 49 6.43 18.89 -14.43
N SER A 50 7.58 18.21 -14.42
CA SER A 50 8.44 18.12 -13.24
C SER A 50 9.67 19.02 -13.39
N LEU A 51 10.00 19.75 -12.32
CA LEU A 51 11.22 20.54 -12.22
C LEU A 51 12.43 19.66 -11.88
N MET A 52 13.63 20.16 -12.16
CA MET A 52 14.90 19.52 -11.74
C MET A 52 14.99 19.25 -10.23
N CYS A 53 14.23 19.98 -9.41
CA CYS A 53 14.13 19.79 -7.96
C CYS A 53 13.10 18.72 -7.52
N GLY A 54 12.38 18.09 -8.46
CA GLY A 54 11.41 17.02 -8.19
C GLY A 54 9.97 17.50 -7.98
N HIS A 55 9.75 18.80 -7.76
CA HIS A 55 8.39 19.36 -7.64
C HIS A 55 7.66 19.37 -8.99
N THR A 56 6.37 19.00 -8.99
CA THR A 56 5.49 19.02 -10.18
C THR A 56 4.65 20.31 -10.21
N PHE A 57 4.60 20.98 -11.36
CA PHE A 57 3.84 22.21 -11.58
C PHE A 57 3.21 22.25 -12.98
N GLY A 58 2.30 23.20 -13.22
CA GLY A 58 1.74 23.46 -14.55
C GLY A 58 2.68 24.28 -15.43
N GLU A 59 2.65 24.03 -16.74
CA GLU A 59 3.54 24.66 -17.74
C GLU A 59 3.54 26.20 -17.70
N LYS A 60 2.39 26.85 -17.44
CA LYS A 60 2.30 28.32 -17.40
C LYS A 60 2.93 29.00 -16.19
N ASP A 61 3.26 28.28 -15.12
CA ASP A 61 3.95 28.87 -13.95
C ASP A 61 5.47 28.76 -14.06
N ALA A 62 5.94 28.06 -15.09
CA ALA A 62 7.34 27.76 -15.32
C ALA A 62 7.99 28.65 -16.40
N ILE A 63 7.40 29.82 -16.69
CA ILE A 63 7.71 30.68 -17.85
C ILE A 63 9.17 31.17 -17.96
N ARG A 64 10.07 30.89 -17.01
CA ARG A 64 11.51 31.26 -17.14
C ARG A 64 12.51 30.21 -16.67
N ARG A 65 12.23 28.90 -16.78
CA ARG A 65 13.25 27.88 -16.48
C ARG A 65 13.54 26.99 -17.70
N PRO A 66 14.77 27.02 -18.27
CA PRO A 66 15.13 26.29 -19.49
C PRO A 66 15.24 24.76 -19.34
N HIS A 67 14.68 24.18 -18.28
CA HIS A 67 14.93 22.79 -17.87
C HIS A 67 13.65 22.01 -17.52
N LEU A 68 12.55 22.31 -18.21
CA LEU A 68 11.33 21.50 -18.09
C LEU A 68 11.49 20.22 -18.92
N ARG A 69 11.33 19.06 -18.27
CA ARG A 69 11.21 17.79 -18.98
C ARG A 69 9.77 17.30 -18.92
N PRO A 70 9.11 17.11 -20.08
CA PRO A 70 7.85 16.41 -20.10
C PRO A 70 8.06 14.97 -19.63
N ILE A 71 7.30 14.57 -18.61
CA ILE A 71 7.23 13.16 -18.21
C ILE A 71 6.12 12.53 -19.04
N TRP A 72 6.49 11.58 -19.88
CA TRP A 72 5.56 10.62 -20.46
C TRP A 72 5.85 9.28 -19.79
N PRO A 73 4.88 8.63 -19.11
CA PRO A 73 5.00 7.21 -18.86
C PRO A 73 4.96 6.51 -20.23
N ASN A 74 6.14 6.20 -20.78
CA ASN A 74 6.25 5.56 -22.09
C ASN A 74 5.82 4.08 -22.06
N LYS A 75 5.74 3.49 -20.86
CA LYS A 75 5.32 2.10 -20.67
C LYS A 75 4.90 1.94 -19.20
N ILE A 76 3.64 1.60 -18.96
CA ILE A 76 3.22 1.00 -17.69
C ILE A 76 3.68 -0.45 -17.79
N ILE A 77 4.81 -0.76 -17.17
CA ILE A 77 5.34 -2.13 -17.17
C ILE A 77 4.70 -2.82 -15.97
N HIS A 78 3.72 -3.67 -16.24
CA HIS A 78 3.34 -4.69 -15.27
C HIS A 78 4.52 -5.64 -15.15
N ASP A 79 5.06 -5.78 -13.93
CA ASP A 79 6.11 -6.75 -13.64
C ASP A 79 5.50 -8.16 -13.66
N ASN A 80 5.34 -8.68 -14.88
CA ASN A 80 4.62 -9.92 -15.15
C ASN A 80 5.26 -11.11 -14.44
N ASP A 81 6.59 -11.12 -14.26
CA ASP A 81 7.31 -12.21 -13.60
C ASP A 81 6.97 -12.26 -12.11
N SER A 82 6.92 -11.10 -11.45
CA SER A 82 6.47 -10.97 -10.06
C SER A 82 5.00 -11.40 -9.91
N ILE A 83 4.14 -11.01 -10.85
CA ILE A 83 2.72 -11.41 -10.85
C ILE A 83 2.57 -12.93 -11.04
N LEU A 84 3.34 -13.54 -11.95
CA LEU A 84 3.32 -14.98 -12.18
C LEU A 84 3.79 -15.75 -10.94
N LYS A 85 4.83 -15.26 -10.27
CA LYS A 85 5.33 -15.86 -9.04
C LYS A 85 4.29 -15.81 -7.91
N LEU A 86 3.64 -14.66 -7.73
CA LEU A 86 2.56 -14.50 -6.74
C LEU A 86 1.36 -15.40 -7.04
N LYS A 87 1.01 -15.59 -8.32
CA LYS A 87 -0.05 -16.54 -8.71
C LYS A 87 0.30 -17.98 -8.35
N LEU A 88 1.56 -18.38 -8.58
CA LEU A 88 2.02 -19.71 -8.22
C LEU A 88 2.01 -19.93 -6.70
N GLU A 89 2.45 -18.95 -5.92
CA GLU A 89 2.40 -19.00 -4.45
C GLU A 89 0.96 -19.08 -3.94
N LEU A 90 0.03 -18.35 -4.56
CA LEU A 90 -1.40 -18.41 -4.22
C LEU A 90 -1.99 -19.80 -4.48
N GLU A 91 -1.68 -20.40 -5.62
CA GLU A 91 -2.16 -21.73 -5.99
C GLU A 91 -1.60 -22.82 -5.04
N GLN A 92 -0.33 -22.69 -4.65
CA GLN A 92 0.27 -23.56 -3.62
C GLN A 92 -0.38 -23.39 -2.24
N ALA A 93 -0.67 -22.15 -1.83
CA ALA A 93 -1.34 -21.87 -0.57
C ALA A 93 -2.76 -22.44 -0.55
N GLN A 94 -3.49 -22.33 -1.67
CA GLN A 94 -4.82 -22.93 -1.82
C GLN A 94 -4.78 -24.45 -1.72
N ALA A 95 -3.86 -25.11 -2.43
CA ALA A 95 -3.68 -26.56 -2.34
C ALA A 95 -3.34 -27.02 -0.91
N THR A 96 -2.53 -26.24 -0.19
CA THR A 96 -2.17 -26.54 1.20
C THR A 96 -3.38 -26.41 2.13
N LEU A 97 -4.21 -25.38 1.94
CA LEU A 97 -5.43 -25.19 2.73
C LEU A 97 -6.43 -26.34 2.52
N GLU A 98 -6.61 -26.77 1.27
CA GLU A 98 -7.45 -27.93 0.95
C GLU A 98 -6.95 -29.21 1.63
N ASP A 99 -5.64 -29.43 1.66
CA ASP A 99 -5.07 -30.59 2.34
C ASP A 99 -5.29 -30.53 3.86
N ILE A 100 -5.12 -29.36 4.49
CA ILE A 100 -5.38 -29.16 5.92
C ILE A 100 -6.85 -29.40 6.25
N LEU A 101 -7.78 -28.88 5.44
CA LEU A 101 -9.22 -29.12 5.63
C LEU A 101 -9.55 -30.61 5.54
N ARG A 102 -8.94 -31.33 4.60
CA ARG A 102 -9.09 -32.79 4.47
C ARG A 102 -8.53 -33.53 5.68
N GLN A 103 -7.38 -33.11 6.19
CA GLN A 103 -6.82 -33.69 7.41
C GLN A 103 -7.73 -33.45 8.61
N LEU A 104 -8.29 -32.24 8.75
CA LEU A 104 -9.20 -31.90 9.83
C LEU A 104 -10.47 -32.76 9.80
N ASP A 105 -11.04 -32.99 8.62
CA ASP A 105 -12.22 -33.84 8.44
C ASP A 105 -11.95 -35.31 8.83
N ASN A 106 -10.78 -35.83 8.43
CA ASN A 106 -10.34 -37.16 8.83
C ASN A 106 -10.14 -37.28 10.35
N THR A 107 -9.48 -36.30 10.98
CA THR A 107 -9.28 -36.29 12.44
C THR A 107 -10.59 -36.15 13.19
N ASN A 108 -11.50 -35.31 12.72
CA ASN A 108 -12.82 -35.13 13.33
C ASN A 108 -13.66 -36.42 13.22
N SER A 109 -13.59 -37.11 12.08
CA SER A 109 -14.24 -38.42 11.90
C SER A 109 -13.69 -39.47 12.86
N GLN A 110 -12.38 -39.52 13.07
CA GLN A 110 -11.74 -40.41 14.05
C GLN A 110 -12.16 -40.06 15.49
N TYR A 111 -12.19 -38.76 15.82
CA TYR A 111 -12.65 -38.29 17.13
C TYR A 111 -14.10 -38.72 17.40
N LEU A 112 -15.01 -38.54 16.43
CA LEU A 112 -16.41 -38.95 16.56
C LEU A 112 -16.55 -40.47 16.74
N GLN A 113 -15.75 -41.28 16.04
CA GLN A 113 -15.70 -42.73 16.23
C GLN A 113 -15.23 -43.12 17.64
N CYS A 114 -14.19 -42.45 18.17
CA CYS A 114 -13.76 -42.66 19.55
C CYS A 114 -14.85 -42.26 20.55
N CYS A 115 -15.51 -41.12 20.34
CA CYS A 115 -16.61 -40.68 21.20
C CYS A 115 -17.80 -41.65 21.18
N SER A 116 -18.15 -42.23 20.03
CA SER A 116 -19.22 -43.24 19.96
C SER A 116 -18.82 -44.52 20.67
N ALA A 117 -17.57 -44.99 20.51
CA ALA A 117 -17.07 -46.18 21.20
C ALA A 117 -17.02 -46.01 22.73
N LEU A 118 -16.69 -44.80 23.22
CA LEU A 118 -16.71 -44.50 24.65
C LEU A 118 -18.13 -44.39 25.22
N ARG A 119 -19.13 -43.99 24.41
CA ARG A 119 -20.54 -43.87 24.81
C ARG A 119 -21.23 -45.23 24.97
N GLU A 120 -20.70 -46.29 24.36
CA GLU A 120 -21.18 -47.67 24.51
C GLU A 120 -20.70 -48.32 25.81
N ILE A 121 -19.81 -47.68 26.57
CA ILE A 121 -19.40 -48.11 27.90
C ILE A 121 -20.46 -47.60 28.90
N PRO A 122 -21.15 -48.47 29.67
CA PRO A 122 -22.12 -48.02 30.66
C PRO A 122 -21.39 -47.34 31.83
N ASP A 123 -21.63 -46.05 32.04
CA ASP A 123 -21.16 -45.33 33.22
C ASP A 123 -22.14 -45.56 34.38
N ASP A 124 -21.66 -46.28 35.39
CA ASP A 124 -22.25 -46.36 36.71
C ASP A 124 -21.69 -45.17 37.51
N HIS A 125 -22.44 -44.06 37.60
CA HIS A 125 -22.55 -43.11 38.73
C HIS A 125 -22.95 -41.68 38.29
N PRO A 126 -23.81 -40.98 39.06
CA PRO A 126 -24.22 -39.60 38.76
C PRO A 126 -23.26 -38.58 39.40
N VAL A 127 -22.81 -37.59 38.62
CA VAL A 127 -22.07 -36.42 39.13
C VAL A 127 -22.97 -35.16 39.08
N PRO A 128 -23.05 -34.34 40.15
CA PRO A 128 -23.90 -33.16 40.18
C PRO A 128 -23.28 -31.97 39.44
N SER A 129 -24.13 -31.21 38.76
CA SER A 129 -23.82 -29.93 38.12
C SER A 129 -23.60 -28.84 39.16
N GLN A 130 -22.46 -28.15 39.12
CA GLN A 130 -22.26 -26.86 39.78
C GLN A 130 -21.92 -25.81 38.72
N ASP A 131 -22.73 -24.74 38.68
CA ASP A 131 -22.49 -23.55 37.86
C ASP A 131 -21.22 -22.81 38.30
N PRO A 132 -20.41 -22.27 37.36
CA PRO A 132 -19.27 -21.42 37.72
C PRO A 132 -19.73 -20.00 38.13
N PRO A 133 -19.12 -19.39 39.15
CA PRO A 133 -19.40 -18.00 39.50
C PRO A 133 -18.81 -17.01 38.48
N GLN A 134 -19.61 -16.01 38.08
CA GLN A 134 -19.19 -14.91 37.21
C GLN A 134 -18.10 -14.04 37.87
N PRO A 135 -17.10 -13.54 37.12
CA PRO A 135 -16.12 -12.59 37.63
C PRO A 135 -16.71 -11.17 37.77
N PRO A 136 -16.21 -10.36 38.72
CA PRO A 136 -16.70 -9.00 38.95
C PRO A 136 -16.32 -8.06 37.79
N GLN A 137 -17.30 -7.30 37.31
CA GLN A 137 -17.12 -6.24 36.32
C GLN A 137 -16.24 -5.12 36.88
N LYS A 138 -15.08 -4.90 36.27
CA LYS A 138 -14.22 -3.73 36.52
C LYS A 138 -14.81 -2.53 35.79
N THR A 139 -15.29 -1.54 36.53
CA THR A 139 -15.75 -0.26 36.00
C THR A 139 -14.54 0.56 35.56
N LEU A 140 -14.51 0.99 34.30
CA LEU A 140 -13.53 1.94 33.77
C LEU A 140 -13.84 3.36 34.27
N PRO A 141 -12.86 4.14 34.74
CA PRO A 141 -13.07 5.55 35.05
C PRO A 141 -13.26 6.38 33.75
N PRO A 142 -14.03 7.49 33.82
CA PRO A 142 -14.30 8.36 32.67
C PRO A 142 -13.04 9.10 32.18
N PRO A 143 -12.95 9.44 30.89
CA PRO A 143 -11.83 10.20 30.35
C PRO A 143 -11.87 11.64 30.86
N LEU A 144 -10.83 12.03 31.59
CA LEU A 144 -10.57 13.43 31.92
C LEU A 144 -10.12 14.14 30.63
N LEU A 145 -11.06 14.84 30.01
CA LEU A 145 -10.80 15.92 29.08
C LEU A 145 -10.28 17.11 29.90
N ASP A 146 -8.99 17.39 29.78
CA ASP A 146 -8.38 18.73 29.83
C ASP A 146 -6.85 18.54 29.86
N ALA A 147 -6.24 18.46 28.67
CA ALA A 147 -4.79 18.49 28.55
C ALA A 147 -4.35 19.92 28.13
N PRO A 148 -3.39 20.53 28.85
CA PRO A 148 -2.84 21.85 28.54
C PRO A 148 -2.04 21.80 27.23
N ASP A 149 -1.75 22.98 26.67
CA ASP A 149 -0.94 23.22 25.46
C ASP A 149 0.09 22.11 25.21
N ALA A 150 -0.21 21.22 24.27
CA ALA A 150 0.55 20.01 24.03
C ALA A 150 1.98 20.36 23.58
N SER A 151 2.95 20.18 24.49
CA SER A 151 4.37 20.29 24.17
C SER A 151 4.89 18.97 23.62
N PHE A 152 5.67 19.00 22.52
CA PHE A 152 6.37 17.81 22.05
C PHE A 152 7.52 17.46 22.99
N GLN A 153 7.53 16.21 23.47
CA GLN A 153 8.64 15.64 24.21
C GLN A 153 9.31 14.55 23.36
N LEU A 154 10.65 14.48 23.40
CA LEU A 154 11.38 13.37 22.80
C LEU A 154 11.05 12.08 23.57
N VAL A 155 10.41 11.13 22.90
CA VAL A 155 10.05 9.83 23.49
C VAL A 155 11.11 8.77 23.19
N ASP A 156 11.63 8.74 21.96
CA ASP A 156 12.61 7.73 21.53
C ASP A 156 13.54 8.24 20.43
N THR A 157 14.68 7.58 20.25
CA THR A 157 15.64 7.84 19.18
C THR A 157 16.17 6.52 18.60
N MET A 158 15.88 6.28 17.33
CA MET A 158 16.35 5.10 16.60
C MET A 158 17.41 5.49 15.57
N MET A 159 18.58 4.85 15.65
CA MET A 159 19.62 4.95 14.62
C MET A 159 19.33 3.96 13.49
N LEU A 160 19.05 4.46 12.29
CA LEU A 160 18.80 3.62 11.11
C LEU A 160 20.07 2.96 10.56
N SER A 161 21.20 3.68 10.55
CA SER A 161 22.50 3.19 10.07
C SER A 161 23.63 4.15 10.49
N ASN A 162 24.85 3.62 10.56
CA ASN A 162 26.07 4.39 10.80
C ASN A 162 26.61 5.09 9.54
N GLU A 163 26.10 4.73 8.35
CA GLU A 163 26.48 5.36 7.10
C GLU A 163 25.87 6.77 6.97
N ARG A 164 26.61 7.69 6.36
CA ARG A 164 26.10 9.06 6.10
C ARG A 164 25.10 9.04 4.93
N GLN A 165 24.10 9.92 5.01
CA GLN A 165 23.08 10.14 3.97
C GLN A 165 22.29 8.88 3.57
N VAL A 166 22.06 7.99 4.54
CA VAL A 166 21.32 6.74 4.36
C VAL A 166 19.84 6.97 4.15
N ALA A 167 19.25 7.93 4.85
CA ALA A 167 17.86 8.31 4.74
C ALA A 167 17.73 9.78 4.31
N ARG A 168 16.63 10.11 3.63
CA ARG A 168 16.40 11.46 3.08
C ARG A 168 14.99 11.98 3.28
N VAL A 169 14.01 11.12 3.05
CA VAL A 169 12.59 11.48 3.07
C VAL A 169 11.85 10.47 3.92
N MET A 170 10.85 10.93 4.66
CA MET A 170 9.92 10.07 5.38
C MET A 170 8.48 10.51 5.15
N THR A 171 7.55 9.57 5.27
CA THR A 171 6.11 9.80 5.27
C THR A 171 5.48 8.98 6.38
N VAL A 172 4.44 9.54 7.00
CA VAL A 172 3.61 8.81 7.96
C VAL A 172 2.48 8.15 7.19
N VAL A 173 2.12 6.93 7.60
CA VAL A 173 0.94 6.21 7.13
C VAL A 173 0.03 6.01 8.34
N PRO A 174 -0.92 6.91 8.58
CA PRO A 174 -1.77 6.87 9.77
C PRO A 174 -2.62 5.61 9.84
N ASP A 175 -3.20 5.17 8.71
CA ASP A 175 -4.13 4.03 8.66
C ASP A 175 -3.47 2.69 9.03
N GLU A 176 -2.19 2.52 8.71
CA GLU A 176 -1.40 1.34 9.08
C GLU A 176 -0.53 1.57 10.32
N GLU A 177 -0.70 2.73 11.00
CA GLU A 177 0.08 3.16 12.16
C GLU A 177 1.59 2.89 11.98
N MET A 178 2.15 3.42 10.90
CA MET A 178 3.55 3.19 10.53
C MET A 178 4.20 4.45 9.97
N VAL A 179 5.53 4.49 10.03
CA VAL A 179 6.37 5.48 9.36
C VAL A 179 7.17 4.77 8.28
N VAL A 180 7.23 5.39 7.11
CA VAL A 180 8.05 4.91 5.99
C VAL A 180 9.14 5.93 5.73
N ALA A 181 10.39 5.54 5.95
CA ALA A 181 11.57 6.31 5.59
C ALA A 181 12.23 5.74 4.33
N THR A 182 12.79 6.59 3.48
CA THR A 182 13.67 6.11 2.42
C THR A 182 15.01 5.70 3.02
N MET A 183 15.55 4.56 2.58
CA MET A 183 16.80 4.04 3.12
C MET A 183 17.68 3.44 2.03
N LYS A 184 18.97 3.78 2.08
CA LYS A 184 20.05 3.10 1.37
C LYS A 184 20.61 2.00 2.26
N LYS A 185 20.67 0.77 1.75
CA LYS A 185 21.27 -0.38 2.42
C LYS A 185 22.46 -0.89 1.59
N GLY A 186 23.68 -0.53 1.99
CA GLY A 186 24.89 -0.85 1.23
C GLY A 186 24.97 -0.09 -0.10
N THR A 187 25.69 -0.64 -1.08
CA THR A 187 26.03 0.08 -2.32
C THR A 187 25.00 -0.03 -3.43
N GLN A 188 24.18 -1.09 -3.45
CA GLN A 188 23.29 -1.44 -4.57
C GLN A 188 21.82 -1.55 -4.19
N SER A 189 21.47 -1.45 -2.90
CA SER A 189 20.08 -1.55 -2.45
C SER A 189 19.58 -0.23 -1.93
N HIS A 190 18.49 0.24 -2.52
CA HIS A 190 17.77 1.42 -2.11
C HIS A 190 16.28 1.08 -1.99
N GLY A 191 15.60 1.69 -1.04
CA GLY A 191 14.19 1.40 -0.90
C GLY A 191 13.54 2.03 0.31
N LEU A 192 12.56 1.32 0.86
CA LEU A 192 11.67 1.79 1.90
C LEU A 192 11.98 1.05 3.20
N TYR A 193 12.21 1.80 4.26
CA TYR A 193 12.32 1.29 5.63
C TYR A 193 11.02 1.64 6.37
N LYS A 194 10.27 0.60 6.71
CA LYS A 194 8.98 0.65 7.37
C LYS A 194 9.20 0.44 8.87
N LEU A 195 8.63 1.31 9.68
CA LEU A 195 8.70 1.26 11.15
C LEU A 195 7.28 1.30 11.69
N SER A 196 6.90 0.33 12.52
CA SER A 196 5.59 0.37 13.19
C SER A 196 5.59 1.42 14.28
N LEU A 197 4.51 2.21 14.38
CA LEU A 197 4.27 3.15 15.48
C LEU A 197 3.68 2.46 16.72
N ARG A 198 3.14 1.24 16.58
CA ARG A 198 2.68 0.40 17.70
C ARG A 198 3.83 -0.24 18.46
N ASP A 199 4.81 -0.73 17.70
CA ASP A 199 6.02 -1.34 18.23
C ASP A 199 7.24 -0.83 17.45
N LEU A 200 7.97 0.11 18.04
CA LEU A 200 9.16 0.74 17.45
C LEU A 200 10.33 -0.27 17.22
N ARG A 201 10.22 -1.51 17.71
CA ARG A 201 11.18 -2.58 17.38
C ARG A 201 10.81 -3.30 16.09
N SER A 202 9.53 -3.28 15.73
CA SER A 202 9.02 -3.86 14.50
C SER A 202 9.36 -2.97 13.32
N SER A 203 10.28 -3.46 12.48
CA SER A 203 10.69 -2.75 11.27
C SER A 203 10.96 -3.72 10.13
N GLU A 204 10.79 -3.20 8.92
CA GLU A 204 10.97 -3.95 7.69
C GLU A 204 11.68 -3.10 6.65
N TYR A 205 12.53 -3.72 5.83
CA TYR A 205 13.18 -3.07 4.70
C TYR A 205 12.77 -3.71 3.38
N LEU A 206 12.24 -2.89 2.48
CA LEU A 206 11.91 -3.25 1.11
C LEU A 206 12.87 -2.56 0.14
N GLY A 207 13.80 -3.32 -0.43
CA GLY A 207 14.74 -2.85 -1.45
C GLY A 207 14.13 -2.81 -2.85
N ASN A 208 13.19 -1.89 -3.11
CA ASN A 208 12.48 -1.81 -4.37
C ASN A 208 13.16 -0.93 -5.44
N HIS A 209 14.24 -0.20 -5.14
CA HIS A 209 14.94 0.66 -6.10
C HIS A 209 16.42 0.27 -6.27
N THR A 210 16.94 0.42 -7.49
CA THR A 210 18.37 0.23 -7.78
C THR A 210 19.16 1.53 -7.65
N GLY A 211 18.46 2.66 -7.49
CA GLY A 211 19.06 3.97 -7.22
C GLY A 211 18.40 4.65 -6.02
N LEU A 212 19.07 5.67 -5.47
CA LEU A 212 18.56 6.41 -4.30
C LEU A 212 17.11 6.86 -4.50
N VAL A 213 16.26 6.52 -3.54
CA VAL A 213 14.87 6.98 -3.48
C VAL A 213 14.84 8.46 -3.14
N ARG A 214 14.16 9.24 -3.97
CA ARG A 214 14.09 10.70 -3.90
C ARG A 214 12.89 11.19 -3.14
N ASP A 215 11.74 10.54 -3.32
CA ASP A 215 10.51 10.90 -2.65
C ASP A 215 9.66 9.65 -2.41
N VAL A 216 8.85 9.71 -1.35
CA VAL A 216 7.85 8.70 -1.00
C VAL A 216 6.59 9.37 -0.49
N LYS A 217 5.43 8.94 -0.99
CA LYS A 217 4.12 9.42 -0.54
C LYS A 217 3.15 8.27 -0.34
N SER A 218 2.37 8.34 0.73
CA SER A 218 1.26 7.42 0.97
C SER A 218 -0.03 8.00 0.39
N SER A 219 -0.87 7.13 -0.13
CA SER A 219 -2.22 7.45 -0.53
C SER A 219 -3.15 6.30 -0.18
N VAL A 220 -4.26 6.64 0.45
CA VAL A 220 -5.39 5.74 0.65
C VAL A 220 -6.17 5.78 -0.66
N ASN A 221 -6.53 4.62 -1.24
CA ASN A 221 -7.43 4.47 -2.40
C ASN A 221 -6.84 4.43 -3.82
N VAL A 222 -5.54 4.20 -4.03
CA VAL A 222 -5.01 4.21 -5.41
C VAL A 222 -5.10 2.86 -6.11
N ILE A 223 -4.86 1.72 -5.42
CA ILE A 223 -4.61 0.45 -6.13
C ILE A 223 -5.18 -0.80 -5.45
N ASP A 224 -5.18 -0.87 -4.13
CA ASP A 224 -5.53 -2.10 -3.41
C ASP A 224 -6.85 -1.88 -2.68
N ASN A 225 -7.77 -2.86 -2.73
CA ASN A 225 -9.12 -2.91 -2.17
C ASN A 225 -9.29 -2.43 -0.70
N GLY A 226 -8.95 -1.18 -0.39
CA GLY A 226 -8.85 -0.62 0.96
C GLY A 226 -7.44 -0.51 1.55
N ASN A 227 -6.37 -1.05 0.94
CA ASN A 227 -5.02 -0.95 1.53
C ASN A 227 -4.30 0.33 1.09
N VAL A 228 -3.39 0.82 1.93
CA VAL A 228 -2.61 2.01 1.63
C VAL A 228 -1.58 1.69 0.55
N THR A 229 -1.47 2.57 -0.46
CA THR A 229 -0.46 2.49 -1.50
C THR A 229 0.64 3.51 -1.26
N LEU A 230 1.89 3.07 -1.38
CA LEU A 230 3.10 3.88 -1.34
C LEU A 230 3.57 4.16 -2.77
N LEU A 231 3.73 5.43 -3.10
CA LEU A 231 4.34 5.91 -4.33
C LEU A 231 5.79 6.31 -4.02
N SER A 232 6.77 5.64 -4.64
CA SER A 232 8.19 5.98 -4.52
C SER A 232 8.81 6.33 -5.86
N THR A 233 9.74 7.29 -5.87
CA THR A 233 10.49 7.68 -7.07
C THR A 233 11.99 7.56 -6.83
N GLY A 234 12.72 6.99 -7.80
CA GLY A 234 14.15 6.69 -7.66
C GLY A 234 15.04 7.39 -8.68
N LEU A 235 16.33 7.50 -8.36
CA LEU A 235 17.37 7.90 -9.33
C LEU A 235 17.64 6.86 -10.42
N ASP A 236 17.11 5.66 -10.25
CA ASP A 236 17.04 4.61 -11.28
C ASP A 236 16.03 4.93 -12.40
N LYS A 237 15.40 6.12 -12.35
CA LYS A 237 14.39 6.59 -13.30
C LYS A 237 13.10 5.77 -13.26
N THR A 238 12.85 5.07 -12.16
CA THR A 238 11.61 4.31 -11.92
C THR A 238 10.68 5.06 -10.98
N LEU A 239 9.39 4.82 -11.17
CA LEU A 239 8.32 5.21 -10.26
C LEU A 239 7.61 3.93 -9.86
N LYS A 240 7.54 3.66 -8.56
CA LYS A 240 7.01 2.41 -8.04
C LYS A 240 5.79 2.65 -7.17
N LEU A 241 4.78 1.82 -7.39
CA LEU A 241 3.60 1.76 -6.55
C LEU A 241 3.66 0.46 -5.75
N THR A 242 3.78 0.57 -4.44
CA THR A 242 3.96 -0.55 -3.53
C THR A 242 2.86 -0.54 -2.48
N SER A 243 2.22 -1.67 -2.22
CA SER A 243 1.27 -1.79 -1.10
C SER A 243 2.01 -1.68 0.24
N ALA A 244 1.45 -0.88 1.16
CA ALA A 244 2.06 -0.63 2.46
C ALA A 244 2.03 -1.87 3.37
N SER A 245 1.02 -2.73 3.24
CA SER A 245 0.85 -3.91 4.09
C SER A 245 1.62 -5.15 3.60
N ASN A 246 1.60 -5.45 2.29
CA ASN A 246 2.12 -6.72 1.76
C ASN A 246 3.41 -6.60 0.94
N ASN A 247 4.00 -5.40 0.85
CA ASN A 247 5.23 -5.12 0.11
C ASN A 247 5.20 -5.42 -1.40
N CYS A 248 4.03 -5.76 -1.94
CA CYS A 248 3.90 -6.03 -3.37
C CYS A 248 4.05 -4.73 -4.16
N THR A 249 5.00 -4.72 -5.10
CA THR A 249 5.13 -3.61 -6.06
C THR A 249 4.24 -3.90 -7.25
N VAL A 250 3.16 -3.12 -7.38
CA VAL A 250 2.11 -3.31 -8.39
C VAL A 250 2.51 -2.69 -9.73
N LEU A 251 3.33 -1.65 -9.71
CA LEU A 251 3.82 -0.95 -10.90
C LEU A 251 5.27 -0.58 -10.70
N SER A 252 6.10 -0.80 -11.72
CA SER A 252 7.53 -0.48 -11.73
C SER A 252 8.01 0.13 -13.03
#